data_AF-A0A4V3CA27-F1
#
_entry.id   AF-A0A4V3CA27-F1
#
_cell.length_a   1.000
_cell.length_b   1.000
_cell.length_c   1.000
_cell.angle_alpha   90.00
_cell.angle_beta   90.00
_cell.angle_gamma   90.00
#
_symmetry.space_group_name_H-M   'P 1'
#
loop_
_entity.id
_entity.type
_entity.pdbx_description
1 polymer ?
#
loop_
_entity_poly.entity_id
_entity_poly.type
_entity_poly.pdbx_seq_one_letter_code
_entity_poly.pdbx_strand_id
1 'polypeptide(L)'
;MKAFLGILGTVLVIGLAYVGMYRGWKNRQTRQSDLAPLPSVPAAPDGAKTEGMYVATTTAGDWMDRIAVHELGVRSTADLAVSEAGLVFHRQGASDVFIPADHLTGVRTDRGIAGKVTAEASGLIVVSWTHDGREFDTGFRPRHKADTAGLTESISTLIGAEQ
;
A
#
# COMPACT_ATOMS: atom_id res chain seq x y z
N MET A 1 20.09 31.04 35.26
CA MET A 1 19.73 31.76 34.02
C MET A 1 20.26 31.09 32.74
N LYS A 2 21.57 30.84 32.59
CA LYS A 2 22.13 30.22 31.36
C LYS A 2 21.53 28.83 31.01
N ALA A 3 21.38 27.95 32.00
CA ALA A 3 20.75 26.64 31.80
C ALA A 3 19.27 26.74 31.38
N PHE A 4 18.54 27.71 31.92
CA PHE A 4 17.12 27.94 31.58
C PHE A 4 16.96 28.44 30.13
N LEU A 5 17.82 29.35 29.68
CA LEU A 5 17.85 29.78 28.27
C LEU A 5 18.17 28.62 27.31
N GLY A 6 19.12 27.75 27.69
CA GLY A 6 19.48 26.57 26.91
C GLY A 6 18.31 25.59 26.77
N ILE A 7 17.61 25.29 27.88
CA ILE A 7 16.43 24.42 27.86
C ILE A 7 15.31 25.02 27.00
N LEU A 8 15.04 26.32 27.15
CA LEU A 8 14.00 26.99 26.37
C LEU A 8 14.32 26.98 24.87
N GLY A 9 15.58 27.23 24.50
CA GLY A 9 16.05 27.14 23.11
C GLY A 9 15.86 25.74 22.53
N THR A 10 16.24 24.70 23.27
CA THR A 10 16.05 23.31 22.84
C THR A 10 14.58 22.96 22.65
N VAL A 11 13.70 23.34 23.59
CA VAL A 11 12.25 23.09 23.48
C VAL A 11 11.66 23.81 22.26
N LEU A 12 12.09 25.06 22.00
CA LEU A 12 11.66 25.80 20.82
C LEU A 12 12.06 25.09 19.52
N VAL A 13 13.32 24.64 19.40
CA VAL A 13 13.81 23.92 18.22
C VAL A 13 13.02 22.61 18.01
N ILE A 14 12.79 21.86 19.09
CA ILE A 14 11.97 20.64 19.04
C ILE A 14 10.53 20.97 18.58
N GLY A 15 9.92 22.00 19.15
CA GLY A 15 8.57 22.43 18.77
C GLY A 15 8.46 22.83 17.30
N LEU A 16 9.43 23.59 16.79
CA LEU A 16 9.48 23.97 15.38
C LEU A 16 9.68 22.76 14.46
N ALA A 17 10.52 21.79 14.87
CA ALA A 17 10.69 20.54 14.13
C ALA A 17 9.38 19.76 14.04
N TYR A 18 8.65 19.61 15.15
CA TYR A 18 7.34 18.96 15.17
C TYR A 18 6.32 19.67 14.26
N VAL A 19 6.26 21.00 14.29
CA VAL A 19 5.37 21.78 13.42
C VAL A 19 5.75 21.60 11.95
N GLY A 20 7.04 21.57 11.62
CA GLY A 20 7.54 21.31 10.27
C GLY A 20 7.13 19.91 9.77
N MET A 21 7.33 18.88 10.59
CA MET A 21 6.92 17.50 10.28
C MET A 21 5.41 17.38 10.09
N TYR A 22 4.63 17.99 11.00
CA TYR A 22 3.16 17.99 10.91
C TYR A 22 2.66 18.67 9.63
N ARG A 23 3.22 19.84 9.28
CA ARG A 23 2.89 20.54 8.03
C ARG A 23 3.27 19.73 6.80
N GLY A 24 4.45 19.09 6.81
CA GLY A 24 4.88 18.19 5.73
C GLY A 24 3.91 17.04 5.52
N TRP A 25 3.47 16.39 6.61
CA TRP A 25 2.47 15.34 6.58
C TRP A 25 1.12 15.83 6.07
N LYS A 26 0.63 16.97 6.58
CA LYS A 26 -0.67 17.51 6.18
C LYS A 26 -0.70 17.92 4.71
N ASN A 27 0.36 18.56 4.23
CA ASN A 27 0.50 18.93 2.83
C ASN A 27 0.50 17.70 1.90
N ARG A 28 1.14 16.61 2.34
CA ARG A 28 1.09 15.33 1.61
C ARG A 28 -0.33 14.78 1.51
N GLN A 29 -1.08 14.78 2.61
CA GLN A 29 -2.49 14.36 2.60
C GLN A 29 -3.34 15.25 1.68
N THR A 30 -3.14 16.56 1.70
CA THR A 30 -3.87 17.51 0.85
C THR A 30 -3.58 17.29 -0.65
N ARG A 31 -2.35 16.95 -1.03
CA ARG A 31 -2.01 16.62 -2.43
C ARG A 31 -2.62 15.31 -2.92
N GLN A 32 -3.08 14.46 -2.01
CA GLN A 32 -3.68 13.16 -2.32
C GLN A 32 -5.18 13.13 -1.97
N SER A 33 -5.74 14.20 -1.39
CA SER A 33 -7.13 14.21 -0.91
C SER A 33 -8.17 14.28 -2.02
N ASP A 34 -7.73 14.61 -3.23
CA ASP A 34 -8.54 14.62 -4.43
C ASP A 34 -8.72 13.22 -5.05
N LEU A 35 -8.03 12.20 -4.52
CA LEU A 35 -8.19 10.83 -4.96
C LEU A 35 -9.63 10.34 -4.71
N ALA A 36 -10.31 9.93 -5.77
CA ALA A 36 -11.66 9.39 -5.69
C ALA A 36 -11.77 8.22 -4.68
N PRO A 37 -12.93 8.02 -4.04
CA PRO A 37 -13.17 6.84 -3.20
C PRO A 37 -12.82 5.55 -3.92
N LEU A 38 -12.30 4.57 -3.17
CA LEU A 38 -11.96 3.27 -3.74
C LEU A 38 -13.23 2.50 -4.17
N PRO A 39 -13.12 1.63 -5.20
CA PRO A 39 -14.19 0.71 -5.55
C PRO A 39 -14.66 -0.10 -4.33
N SER A 40 -15.98 -0.29 -4.21
CA SER A 40 -16.57 -1.05 -3.11
C SER A 40 -16.26 -2.54 -3.25
N VAL A 41 -15.92 -3.19 -2.13
CA VAL A 41 -15.70 -4.63 -2.10
C VAL A 41 -17.00 -5.37 -2.48
N PRO A 42 -16.95 -6.36 -3.41
CA PRO A 42 -18.09 -7.20 -3.74
C PRO A 42 -18.65 -7.92 -2.51
N ALA A 43 -19.96 -8.11 -2.44
CA ALA A 43 -20.63 -8.72 -1.28
C ALA A 43 -20.25 -10.20 -1.05
N ALA A 44 -19.84 -10.91 -2.10
CA ALA A 44 -19.30 -12.26 -2.07
C ALA A 44 -17.96 -12.27 -2.82
N PRO A 45 -16.84 -11.97 -2.13
CA PRO A 45 -15.54 -12.12 -2.73
C PRO A 45 -15.26 -13.62 -2.90
N ASP A 46 -15.43 -14.10 -4.13
CA ASP A 46 -15.11 -15.46 -4.52
C ASP A 46 -13.58 -15.63 -4.66
N GLY A 47 -13.12 -16.88 -4.64
CA GLY A 47 -11.71 -17.22 -4.87
C GLY A 47 -10.95 -17.71 -3.63
N ALA A 48 -9.80 -18.33 -3.89
CA ALA A 48 -8.93 -18.83 -2.83
C ALA A 48 -8.29 -17.66 -2.07
N LYS A 49 -8.35 -17.73 -0.73
CA LYS A 49 -7.73 -16.74 0.15
C LYS A 49 -6.33 -17.19 0.53
N THR A 50 -5.36 -16.29 0.38
CA THR A 50 -4.00 -16.49 0.87
C THR A 50 -3.70 -15.50 1.98
N GLU A 51 -3.38 -16.03 3.16
CA GLU A 51 -2.98 -15.21 4.31
C GLU A 51 -1.64 -14.51 4.05
N GLY A 52 -1.50 -13.29 4.56
CA GLY A 52 -0.24 -12.58 4.50
C GLY A 52 -0.28 -11.21 5.14
N MET A 53 0.52 -10.32 4.56
CA MET A 53 0.73 -8.97 5.04
C MET A 53 0.57 -8.00 3.89
N TYR A 54 -0.44 -7.15 3.98
CA TYR A 54 -0.53 -5.93 3.19
C TYR A 54 0.52 -4.94 3.70
N VAL A 55 1.46 -4.55 2.84
CA VAL A 55 2.61 -3.73 3.23
C VAL A 55 2.28 -2.25 3.19
N ALA A 56 1.81 -1.78 2.04
CA ALA A 56 1.29 -0.45 1.73
C ALA A 56 1.00 -0.36 0.22
N THR A 57 0.26 0.67 -0.18
CA THR A 57 0.26 1.20 -1.55
C THR A 57 1.17 2.42 -1.65
N THR A 58 1.89 2.52 -2.75
CA THR A 58 2.66 3.69 -3.16
C THR A 58 2.22 4.18 -4.53
N THR A 59 2.62 5.39 -4.89
CA THR A 59 2.60 5.82 -6.30
C THR A 59 3.48 4.87 -7.11
N ALA A 60 3.04 4.45 -8.31
CA ALA A 60 3.81 3.55 -9.15
C ALA A 60 5.19 4.15 -9.48
N GLY A 61 6.23 3.33 -9.39
CA GLY A 61 7.62 3.76 -9.65
C GLY A 61 8.27 4.62 -8.55
N ASP A 62 7.51 5.21 -7.63
CA ASP A 62 8.04 5.87 -6.42
C ASP A 62 7.75 5.03 -5.18
N TRP A 63 8.62 4.05 -4.94
CA TRP A 63 8.50 3.11 -3.82
C TRP A 63 8.60 3.78 -2.44
N MET A 64 8.96 5.07 -2.30
CA MET A 64 8.91 5.77 -1.01
C MET A 64 7.59 6.52 -0.82
N ASP A 65 6.87 6.81 -1.90
CA ASP A 65 5.67 7.63 -1.89
C ASP A 65 4.42 6.85 -1.44
N ARG A 66 4.34 6.54 -0.14
CA ARG A 66 3.15 5.97 0.52
C ARG A 66 1.87 6.79 0.33
N ILE A 67 0.80 6.16 -0.13
CA ILE A 67 -0.50 6.83 -0.20
C ILE A 67 -1.06 7.04 1.21
N ALA A 68 -1.33 8.30 1.57
CA ALA A 68 -1.68 8.75 2.92
C ALA A 68 -3.18 9.00 3.12
N VAL A 69 -3.99 8.64 2.11
CA VAL A 69 -5.46 8.70 2.10
C VAL A 69 -6.03 7.28 1.94
N HIS A 70 -7.32 7.10 2.22
CA HIS A 70 -8.05 5.83 2.09
C HIS A 70 -7.38 4.65 2.83
N GLU A 71 -6.59 4.95 3.86
CA GLU A 71 -5.82 3.96 4.65
C GLU A 71 -4.87 3.07 3.82
N LEU A 72 -4.59 3.43 2.56
CA LEU A 72 -3.79 2.62 1.64
C LEU A 72 -2.33 2.46 2.09
N GLY A 73 -1.80 3.39 2.87
CA GLY A 73 -0.46 3.33 3.46
C GLY A 73 -0.36 2.54 4.77
N VAL A 74 -1.49 2.08 5.34
CA VAL A 74 -1.53 1.34 6.60
C VAL A 74 -1.10 -0.10 6.36
N ARG A 75 -0.10 -0.55 7.13
CA ARG A 75 0.36 -1.94 7.08
C ARG A 75 -0.55 -2.79 7.95
N SER A 76 -1.12 -3.84 7.38
CA SER A 76 -2.11 -4.68 8.06
C SER A 76 -1.90 -6.15 7.73
N THR A 77 -2.16 -7.03 8.70
CA THR A 77 -2.36 -8.46 8.39
C THR A 77 -3.55 -8.55 7.46
N ALA A 78 -3.41 -9.31 6.39
CA ALA A 78 -4.44 -9.33 5.37
C ALA A 78 -4.52 -10.67 4.65
N ASP A 79 -5.73 -11.03 4.22
CA ASP A 79 -5.97 -12.13 3.30
C ASP A 79 -6.17 -11.57 1.90
N LEU A 80 -5.43 -12.09 0.93
CA LEU A 80 -5.60 -11.76 -0.48
C LEU A 80 -6.51 -12.81 -1.13
N ALA A 81 -7.64 -12.37 -1.65
CA ALA A 81 -8.50 -13.15 -2.53
C ALA A 81 -8.29 -12.72 -3.98
N VAL A 82 -8.11 -13.69 -4.88
CA VAL A 82 -8.01 -13.48 -6.33
C VAL A 82 -9.27 -14.06 -6.98
N SER A 83 -9.99 -13.23 -7.73
CA SER A 83 -11.25 -13.58 -8.40
C SER A 83 -11.27 -13.02 -9.82
N GLU A 84 -12.24 -13.45 -10.64
CA GLU A 84 -12.47 -12.85 -11.96
C GLU A 84 -12.81 -11.35 -11.87
N ALA A 85 -13.44 -10.91 -10.78
CA ALA A 85 -13.76 -9.50 -10.57
C ALA A 85 -12.53 -8.64 -10.22
N GLY A 86 -11.42 -9.25 -9.80
CA GLY A 86 -10.23 -8.53 -9.33
C GLY A 86 -9.63 -9.10 -8.05
N LEU A 87 -8.87 -8.25 -7.36
CA LEU A 87 -8.15 -8.55 -6.13
C LEU A 87 -8.82 -7.90 -4.93
N VAL A 88 -9.06 -8.67 -3.88
CA VAL A 88 -9.56 -8.14 -2.60
C VAL A 88 -8.54 -8.42 -1.50
N PHE A 89 -8.10 -7.36 -0.83
CA PHE A 89 -7.30 -7.43 0.39
C PHE A 89 -8.21 -7.22 1.60
N HIS A 90 -8.50 -8.29 2.32
CA HIS A 90 -9.23 -8.24 3.58
C HIS A 90 -8.25 -7.87 4.70
N ARG A 91 -8.32 -6.64 5.23
CA ARG A 91 -7.28 -6.11 6.14
C ARG A 91 -7.78 -6.08 7.58
N GLN A 92 -6.91 -6.48 8.50
CA GLN A 92 -7.15 -6.36 9.94
C GLN A 92 -6.72 -4.97 10.43
N GLY A 93 -7.65 -4.23 11.05
CA GLY A 93 -7.39 -2.89 11.60
C GLY A 93 -7.25 -1.77 10.57
N ALA A 94 -7.63 -2.01 9.32
CA ALA A 94 -7.81 -1.00 8.27
C ALA A 94 -8.94 -1.47 7.33
N SER A 95 -9.50 -0.55 6.55
CA SER A 95 -10.58 -0.84 5.58
C SER A 95 -10.14 -1.84 4.52
N ASP A 96 -11.02 -2.67 3.99
CA ASP A 96 -10.64 -3.57 2.88
C ASP A 96 -10.29 -2.77 1.61
N VAL A 97 -9.45 -3.36 0.75
CA VAL A 97 -9.05 -2.77 -0.53
C VAL A 97 -9.47 -3.71 -1.66
N PHE A 98 -10.33 -3.22 -2.56
CA PHE A 98 -10.68 -3.90 -3.78
C PHE A 98 -10.03 -3.21 -4.98
N ILE A 99 -9.33 -4.00 -5.80
CA ILE A 99 -8.75 -3.57 -7.07
C ILE A 99 -9.47 -4.37 -8.16
N PRO A 100 -10.36 -3.73 -8.94
CA PRO A 100 -11.03 -4.35 -10.08
C PRO A 100 -10.03 -4.93 -11.09
N ALA A 101 -10.41 -6.00 -11.80
CA ALA A 101 -9.54 -6.64 -12.78
C ALA A 101 -9.10 -5.69 -13.91
N ASP A 102 -10.01 -4.86 -14.40
CA ASP A 102 -9.80 -3.84 -15.45
C ASP A 102 -8.87 -2.69 -15.00
N HIS A 103 -8.67 -2.53 -13.69
CA HIS A 103 -7.71 -1.57 -13.14
C HIS A 103 -6.29 -2.12 -13.06
N LEU A 104 -6.09 -3.45 -13.12
CA LEU A 104 -4.78 -4.07 -12.98
C LEU A 104 -3.93 -3.84 -14.23
N THR A 105 -2.69 -3.41 -14.04
CA THR A 105 -1.75 -3.14 -15.15
C THR A 105 -0.51 -4.01 -15.11
N GLY A 106 -0.22 -4.66 -13.99
CA GLY A 106 0.94 -5.54 -13.88
C GLY A 106 1.08 -6.23 -12.53
N VAL A 107 1.89 -7.28 -12.50
CA VAL A 107 2.30 -7.95 -11.27
C VAL A 107 3.77 -8.34 -11.36
N ARG A 108 4.51 -8.15 -10.28
CA ARG A 108 5.93 -8.52 -10.19
C ARG A 108 6.29 -8.94 -8.77
N THR A 109 7.42 -9.63 -8.63
CA THR A 109 8.06 -9.80 -7.32
C THR A 109 9.13 -8.74 -7.12
N ASP A 110 9.24 -8.18 -5.92
CA ASP A 110 10.19 -7.11 -5.63
C ASP A 110 10.89 -7.29 -4.26
N ARG A 111 12.00 -6.58 -4.04
CA ARG A 111 12.74 -6.60 -2.76
C ARG A 111 12.17 -5.62 -1.75
N GLY A 112 11.34 -4.67 -2.17
CA GLY A 112 10.85 -3.69 -1.23
C GLY A 112 9.80 -2.76 -1.80
N ILE A 113 9.03 -2.18 -0.88
CA ILE A 113 8.03 -1.16 -1.17
C ILE A 113 7.81 -0.32 0.08
N ALA A 114 7.44 0.93 -0.12
CA ALA A 114 7.05 1.86 0.94
C ALA A 114 8.16 2.06 1.99
N GLY A 115 9.43 2.14 1.54
CA GLY A 115 10.60 2.26 2.40
C GLY A 115 10.96 0.99 3.20
N LYS A 116 10.33 -0.16 2.90
CA LYS A 116 10.61 -1.44 3.57
C LYS A 116 11.26 -2.39 2.58
N VAL A 117 12.47 -2.85 2.93
CA VAL A 117 13.23 -3.83 2.15
C VAL A 117 13.18 -5.17 2.87
N THR A 118 12.86 -6.23 2.14
CA THR A 118 13.01 -7.61 2.58
C THR A 118 14.39 -8.13 2.19
N ALA A 119 14.93 -9.05 2.99
CA ALA A 119 16.21 -9.70 2.68
C ALA A 119 16.18 -10.46 1.33
N GLU A 120 14.98 -10.85 0.88
CA GLU A 120 14.80 -11.61 -0.36
C GLU A 120 13.74 -10.97 -1.26
N ALA A 121 14.01 -10.93 -2.57
CA ALA A 121 13.15 -10.36 -3.62
C ALA A 121 11.90 -11.19 -3.93
N SER A 122 11.97 -12.49 -3.71
CA SER A 122 10.91 -13.43 -4.06
C SER A 122 9.79 -13.50 -3.02
N GLY A 123 9.89 -12.71 -1.95
CA GLY A 123 8.94 -12.74 -0.84
C GLY A 123 7.82 -11.70 -0.95
N LEU A 124 7.94 -10.69 -1.78
CA LEU A 124 6.96 -9.60 -1.89
C LEU A 124 6.41 -9.57 -3.30
N ILE A 125 5.08 -9.63 -3.40
CA ILE A 125 4.34 -9.40 -4.63
C ILE A 125 3.99 -7.91 -4.66
N VAL A 126 4.27 -7.26 -5.78
CA VAL A 126 3.85 -5.89 -6.07
C VAL A 126 2.88 -5.95 -7.24
N VAL A 127 1.66 -5.48 -6.99
CA VAL A 127 0.61 -5.35 -7.98
C VAL A 127 0.55 -3.90 -8.43
N SER A 128 0.71 -3.67 -9.72
CA SER A 128 0.55 -2.37 -10.36
C SER A 128 -0.88 -2.22 -10.88
N TRP A 129 -1.49 -1.09 -10.61
CA TRP A 129 -2.89 -0.83 -10.96
C TRP A 129 -3.15 0.67 -11.14
N THR A 130 -4.26 0.99 -11.81
CA THR A 130 -4.71 2.35 -12.04
C THR A 130 -5.98 2.64 -11.27
N HIS A 131 -6.13 3.88 -10.80
CA HIS A 131 -7.39 4.37 -10.25
C HIS A 131 -7.41 5.88 -10.35
N ASP A 132 -8.54 6.44 -10.80
CA ASP A 132 -8.73 7.89 -10.90
C ASP A 132 -7.62 8.59 -11.70
N GLY A 133 -7.18 7.97 -12.81
CA GLY A 133 -6.13 8.48 -13.69
C GLY A 133 -4.71 8.46 -13.11
N ARG A 134 -4.49 7.78 -11.98
CA ARG A 134 -3.17 7.63 -11.33
C ARG A 134 -2.76 6.17 -11.29
N GLU A 135 -1.45 5.94 -11.32
CA GLU A 135 -0.85 4.61 -11.21
C GLU A 135 -0.32 4.35 -9.81
N PHE A 136 -0.57 3.16 -9.31
CA PHE A 136 -0.24 2.73 -7.96
C PHE A 136 0.45 1.37 -7.95
N ASP A 137 1.32 1.17 -6.96
CA ASP A 137 1.92 -0.12 -6.63
C ASP A 137 1.44 -0.55 -5.25
N THR A 138 0.78 -1.70 -5.14
CA THR A 138 0.36 -2.30 -3.87
C THR A 138 1.23 -3.51 -3.54
N GLY A 139 1.84 -3.49 -2.37
CA GLY A 139 2.71 -4.57 -1.89
C GLY A 139 1.99 -5.56 -0.98
N PHE A 140 2.07 -6.84 -1.30
CA PHE A 140 1.57 -7.93 -0.49
C PHE A 140 2.64 -9.00 -0.29
N ARG A 141 2.81 -9.43 0.96
CA ARG A 141 3.73 -10.51 1.32
C ARG A 141 2.93 -11.71 1.84
N PRO A 142 2.86 -12.81 1.08
CA PRO A 142 2.23 -14.03 1.56
C PRO A 142 2.88 -14.53 2.85
N ARG A 143 2.09 -15.20 3.69
CA ARG A 143 2.57 -15.83 4.93
C ARG A 143 3.56 -16.95 4.62
N HIS A 144 3.25 -17.78 3.61
CA HIS A 144 4.13 -18.84 3.14
C HIS A 144 4.74 -18.45 1.80
N LYS A 145 6.07 -18.50 1.71
CA LYS A 145 6.81 -18.15 0.49
C LYS A 145 6.45 -19.01 -0.71
N ALA A 146 6.03 -20.26 -0.48
CA ALA A 146 5.58 -21.17 -1.53
C ALA A 146 4.39 -20.61 -2.31
N ASP A 147 3.57 -19.76 -1.68
CA ASP A 147 2.38 -19.18 -2.30
C ASP A 147 2.72 -18.03 -3.26
N THR A 148 3.92 -17.44 -3.17
CA THR A 148 4.29 -16.27 -3.97
C THR A 148 4.21 -16.53 -5.47
N ALA A 149 4.75 -17.67 -5.93
CA ALA A 149 4.76 -18.01 -7.35
C ALA A 149 3.34 -18.23 -7.89
N GLY A 150 2.54 -19.05 -7.20
CA GLY A 150 1.17 -19.36 -7.61
C GLY A 150 0.24 -18.13 -7.58
N LEU A 151 0.41 -17.24 -6.59
CA LEU A 151 -0.33 -15.97 -6.56
C LEU A 151 0.08 -15.04 -7.70
N THR A 152 1.38 -14.90 -7.96
CA THR A 152 1.87 -14.03 -9.06
C THR A 152 1.34 -14.53 -10.40
N GLU A 153 1.35 -15.84 -10.62
CA GLU A 153 0.79 -16.46 -11.83
C GLU A 153 -0.73 -16.24 -11.92
N SER A 154 -1.47 -16.48 -10.84
CA SER A 154 -2.93 -16.27 -10.81
C SER A 154 -3.32 -14.83 -11.15
N ILE A 155 -2.59 -13.84 -10.60
CA ILE A 155 -2.80 -12.41 -10.90
C ILE A 155 -2.39 -12.10 -12.33
N SER A 156 -1.29 -12.68 -12.83
CA SER A 156 -0.85 -12.49 -14.22
C SER A 156 -1.86 -13.06 -15.22
N THR A 157 -2.46 -14.21 -14.93
CA THR A 157 -3.52 -14.80 -15.75
C THR A 157 -4.75 -13.91 -15.76
N LEU A 158 -5.14 -13.36 -14.61
CA LEU A 158 -6.25 -12.41 -14.51
C LEU A 158 -6.02 -11.16 -15.38
N ILE A 159 -4.82 -10.58 -15.34
CA ILE A 159 -4.43 -9.41 -16.17
C ILE A 159 -4.45 -9.75 -17.67
N GLY A 160 -4.03 -10.96 -18.03
CA GLY A 160 -3.99 -11.41 -19.43
C GLY A 160 -5.33 -11.88 -19.98
N ALA A 161 -6.30 -12.20 -19.13
CA ALA A 161 -7.65 -12.61 -19.55
C ALA A 161 -8.52 -11.44 -20.03
N GLU A 162 -8.19 -10.21 -19.63
CA GLU A 162 -8.93 -8.98 -19.95
C GLU A 162 -8.31 -8.17 -21.12
N GLN A 163 -7.18 -8.61 -21.69
CA GLN A 163 -6.51 -7.99 -22.85
C GLN A 163 -6.84 -8.70 -24.16
#